data_AF-A0A8C6A718-F1
#
_entry.id   AF-A0A8C6A718-F1
#
_cell.length_a   1.000
_cell.length_b   1.000
_cell.length_c   1.000
_cell.angle_alpha   90.00
_cell.angle_beta   90.00
_cell.angle_gamma   90.00
#
_symmetry.space_group_name_H-M   'P 1'
#
loop_
_entity.id
_entity.type
_entity.pdbx_description
1 polymer ?
#
loop_
_entity_poly.entity_id
_entity_poly.type
_entity_poly.pdbx_seq_one_letter_code
_entity_poly.pdbx_strand_id
1 'polypeptide(L)'
;MGWHHSRRRPCGKRRWHPETGSPRAAGLAHPPHPFSPQPALLHQTPARDLDKFISRFLQPNRHFLAQVNKAVNTICSFLRENCFRNSPIKVLKVVKGGSSAKGTALRGRSDADIVVFLSCFTQFTEQGNKRAEIISEIRAQLEACQQEQQFEVKFEISKWENPRVLSFSLTSQTMLDHSVDFDVLPAFDALGELGAGSRPPHAQVYRDLIRSYHCAGEFSTCFTELQRDFIVSRPTKLKSLIRLVKYWYRQGHKMPKGKGSLPPQHGLELLTVYAWEQGGQDPQFGMAEGFRTVLELITQYHQLRVYWTVNYSAEDETIRDFLRQQLQKPRSRPIILDPADPTGNLGHSARWDLLAKEAEDSMSALSPAEPGTVAPERQS
;
A
#
# COMPACT_ATOMS: atom_id res chain seq x y z
N MET A 1 -5.19 49.44 44.24
CA MET A 1 -4.35 49.70 43.06
C MET A 1 -4.52 48.53 42.12
N GLY A 2 -5.35 48.72 41.09
CA GLY A 2 -5.96 47.66 40.29
C GLY A 2 -5.16 47.33 39.03
N TRP A 3 -5.15 46.04 38.71
CA TRP A 3 -4.58 45.46 37.49
C TRP A 3 -5.45 45.82 36.28
N HIS A 4 -4.83 46.40 35.23
CA HIS A 4 -5.47 46.57 33.94
C HIS A 4 -4.94 45.55 32.93
N HIS A 5 -5.82 44.63 32.54
CA HIS A 5 -5.68 43.75 31.38
C HIS A 5 -5.82 44.55 30.07
N SER A 6 -4.80 44.47 29.21
CA SER A 6 -4.93 44.89 27.82
C SER A 6 -5.41 43.73 26.96
N ARG A 7 -6.66 43.82 26.51
CA ARG A 7 -7.32 42.89 25.58
C ARG A 7 -6.70 43.03 24.19
N ARG A 8 -5.99 41.99 23.71
CA ARG A 8 -5.78 41.81 22.26
C ARG A 8 -7.09 41.35 21.62
N ARG A 9 -7.57 42.09 20.63
CA ARG A 9 -8.73 41.73 19.81
C ARG A 9 -8.45 40.44 19.02
N PRO A 10 -9.43 39.54 18.85
CA PRO A 10 -9.28 38.37 18.00
C PRO A 10 -9.34 38.81 16.53
N CYS A 11 -8.29 38.50 15.77
CA CYS A 11 -8.28 38.66 14.33
C CYS A 11 -9.17 37.57 13.71
N GLY A 12 -9.90 37.93 12.64
CA GLY A 12 -11.09 37.26 12.16
C GLY A 12 -10.98 35.75 11.94
N LYS A 13 -12.07 35.06 12.30
CA LYS A 13 -12.36 33.67 11.93
C LYS A 13 -12.35 33.54 10.40
N ARG A 14 -11.22 33.19 9.81
CA ARG A 14 -11.25 32.32 8.63
C ARG A 14 -11.67 30.95 9.14
N ARG A 15 -12.94 30.65 8.92
CA ARG A 15 -13.56 29.38 9.23
C ARG A 15 -12.87 28.30 8.40
N TRP A 16 -11.85 27.66 8.96
CA TRP A 16 -11.40 26.35 8.50
C TRP A 16 -12.48 25.35 8.91
N HIS A 17 -13.29 24.95 7.95
CA HIS A 17 -14.07 23.73 8.08
C HIS A 17 -13.08 22.55 8.03
N PRO A 18 -13.04 21.67 9.04
CA PRO A 18 -12.42 20.36 8.90
C PRO A 18 -13.37 19.52 8.05
N GLU A 19 -13.31 19.69 6.73
CA GLU A 19 -13.96 18.74 5.82
C GLU A 19 -13.12 17.47 5.81
N THR A 20 -13.65 16.49 6.55
CA THR A 20 -13.75 15.07 6.20
C THR A 20 -12.71 14.57 5.20
N GLY A 21 -11.92 13.59 5.65
CA GLY A 21 -10.91 12.90 4.86
C GLY A 21 -11.29 12.75 3.40
N SER A 22 -10.35 13.08 2.53
CA SER A 22 -10.47 12.91 1.08
C SER A 22 -11.18 11.59 0.80
N PRO A 23 -12.37 11.61 0.18
CA PRO A 23 -12.90 10.38 -0.37
C PRO A 23 -11.85 9.91 -1.37
N ARG A 24 -11.24 8.75 -1.10
CA ARG A 24 -10.84 7.85 -2.19
C ARG A 24 -11.99 7.92 -3.19
N ALA A 25 -11.70 8.34 -4.42
CA ALA A 25 -12.68 8.35 -5.49
C ALA A 25 -13.45 7.03 -5.36
N ALA A 26 -14.75 7.13 -5.05
CA ALA A 26 -15.64 6.00 -5.11
C ALA A 26 -15.39 5.40 -6.50
N GLY A 27 -15.00 4.13 -6.55
CA GLY A 27 -14.75 3.43 -7.80
C GLY A 27 -15.95 3.62 -8.70
N LEU A 28 -15.85 4.55 -9.65
CA LEU A 28 -16.79 4.67 -10.73
C LEU A 28 -16.35 3.62 -11.73
N ALA A 29 -17.22 2.63 -11.88
CA ALA A 29 -17.03 1.49 -12.73
C ALA A 29 -16.54 1.94 -14.12
N HIS A 30 -15.34 1.50 -14.49
CA HIS A 30 -15.03 1.31 -15.90
C HIS A 30 -16.15 0.43 -16.49
N PRO A 31 -16.63 0.72 -17.72
CA PRO A 31 -17.57 -0.16 -18.38
C PRO A 31 -16.97 -1.58 -18.36
N PRO A 32 -17.76 -2.62 -18.02
CA PRO A 32 -17.24 -3.97 -17.97
C PRO A 32 -16.69 -4.33 -19.35
N HIS A 33 -15.38 -4.54 -19.45
CA HIS A 33 -14.78 -5.13 -20.64
C HIS A 33 -15.46 -6.49 -20.87
N PRO A 34 -15.90 -6.82 -22.11
CA PRO A 34 -16.87 -7.90 -22.32
C PRO A 34 -16.40 -9.33 -21.98
N PHE A 35 -15.13 -9.54 -21.62
CA PHE A 35 -14.62 -10.87 -21.27
C PHE A 35 -13.52 -10.77 -20.22
N SER A 36 -13.91 -10.69 -18.94
CA SER A 36 -13.02 -11.07 -17.84
C SER A 36 -13.25 -12.57 -17.56
N PRO A 37 -12.23 -13.45 -17.61
CA PRO A 37 -12.39 -14.84 -17.19
C PRO A 37 -12.92 -14.85 -15.76
N GLN A 38 -13.91 -15.71 -15.48
CA GLN A 38 -14.57 -15.77 -14.16
C GLN A 38 -13.51 -15.80 -13.05
N PRO A 39 -13.60 -14.92 -12.03
CA PRO A 39 -12.64 -14.94 -10.94
C PRO A 39 -12.73 -16.31 -10.28
N ALA A 40 -11.62 -17.06 -10.27
CA ALA A 40 -11.55 -18.34 -9.58
C ALA A 40 -12.04 -18.14 -8.14
N LEU A 41 -13.10 -18.86 -7.77
CA LEU A 41 -13.80 -18.62 -6.52
C LEU A 41 -12.96 -19.16 -5.36
N LEU A 42 -12.25 -18.26 -4.67
CA LEU A 42 -11.43 -18.62 -3.50
C LEU A 42 -12.24 -19.42 -2.47
N HIS A 43 -13.50 -19.05 -2.24
CA HIS A 43 -14.40 -19.74 -1.31
C HIS A 43 -14.76 -21.19 -1.71
N GLN A 44 -14.53 -21.58 -2.97
CA GLN A 44 -14.73 -22.96 -3.45
C GLN A 44 -13.43 -23.76 -3.50
N THR A 45 -12.30 -23.12 -3.20
CA THR A 45 -10.98 -23.77 -3.25
C THR A 45 -10.73 -24.50 -1.93
N PRO A 46 -10.54 -25.84 -1.94
CA PRO A 46 -10.21 -26.57 -0.73
C PRO A 46 -8.92 -26.06 -0.10
N ALA A 47 -8.84 -26.08 1.24
CA ALA A 47 -7.66 -25.63 2.00
C ALA A 47 -6.33 -26.21 1.49
N ARG A 48 -6.31 -27.50 1.13
CA ARG A 48 -5.14 -28.21 0.59
C ARG A 48 -4.69 -27.75 -0.81
N ASP A 49 -5.55 -27.05 -1.54
CA ASP A 49 -5.31 -26.62 -2.92
C ASP A 49 -5.01 -25.12 -3.02
N LEU A 50 -4.89 -24.39 -1.90
CA LEU A 50 -4.58 -22.96 -1.89
C LEU A 50 -3.23 -22.63 -2.53
N ASP A 51 -2.19 -23.43 -2.34
CA ASP A 51 -0.89 -23.24 -3.03
C ASP A 51 -1.04 -23.38 -4.56
N LYS A 52 -1.86 -24.32 -5.02
CA LYS A 52 -2.16 -24.50 -6.46
C LYS A 52 -2.99 -23.33 -6.99
N PHE A 53 -3.94 -22.84 -6.21
CA PHE A 53 -4.74 -21.67 -6.55
C PHE A 53 -3.85 -20.42 -6.73
N ILE A 54 -2.93 -20.18 -5.79
CA ILE A 54 -2.01 -19.04 -5.86
C ILE A 54 -1.14 -19.12 -7.11
N SER A 55 -0.50 -20.26 -7.36
CA SER A 55 0.39 -20.43 -8.51
C SER A 55 -0.34 -20.32 -9.85
N ARG A 56 -1.57 -20.83 -9.95
CA ARG A 56 -2.35 -20.80 -11.19
C ARG A 56 -3.03 -19.47 -11.49
N PHE A 57 -3.56 -18.80 -10.45
CA PHE A 57 -4.45 -17.66 -10.64
C PHE A 57 -3.89 -16.32 -10.12
N LEU A 58 -3.04 -16.32 -9.09
CA LEU A 58 -2.59 -15.09 -8.44
C LEU A 58 -1.19 -14.65 -8.85
N GLN A 59 -0.29 -15.58 -9.14
CA GLN A 59 1.08 -15.26 -9.52
C GLN A 59 1.12 -14.59 -10.91
N PRO A 60 1.79 -13.45 -11.06
CA PRO A 60 1.91 -12.80 -12.36
C PRO A 60 2.73 -13.66 -13.34
N ASN A 61 2.43 -13.54 -14.63
CA ASN A 61 3.17 -14.23 -15.67
C ASN A 61 4.62 -13.72 -15.76
N ARG A 62 5.60 -14.64 -15.74
CA ARG A 62 7.03 -14.32 -15.74
C ARG A 62 7.47 -13.53 -16.98
N HIS A 63 6.97 -13.88 -18.16
CA HIS A 63 7.32 -13.20 -19.41
C HIS A 63 6.80 -11.76 -19.39
N PHE A 64 5.51 -11.57 -19.05
CA PHE A 64 4.93 -10.24 -18.91
C PHE A 64 5.67 -9.39 -17.87
N LEU A 65 6.02 -9.96 -16.71
CA LEU A 65 6.82 -9.25 -15.70
C LEU A 65 8.18 -8.80 -16.24
N ALA A 66 8.84 -9.59 -17.08
CA ALA A 66 10.11 -9.19 -17.70
C ALA A 66 9.93 -7.98 -18.64
N GLN A 67 8.85 -7.99 -19.44
CA GLN A 67 8.52 -6.87 -20.34
C GLN A 67 8.18 -5.61 -19.55
N VAL A 68 7.36 -5.72 -18.50
CA VAL A 68 7.04 -4.62 -17.59
C VAL A 68 8.30 -4.08 -16.92
N ASN A 69 9.19 -4.94 -16.42
CA ASN A 69 10.43 -4.50 -15.79
C ASN A 69 11.34 -3.74 -16.76
N LYS A 70 11.44 -4.20 -18.01
CA LYS A 70 12.18 -3.50 -19.07
C LYS A 70 11.57 -2.13 -19.35
N ALA A 71 10.25 -2.06 -19.56
CA ALA A 71 9.53 -0.82 -19.80
C ALA A 71 9.71 0.19 -18.65
N VAL A 72 9.55 -0.27 -17.40
CA VAL A 72 9.73 0.59 -16.21
C VAL A 72 11.18 1.05 -16.08
N ASN A 73 12.19 0.21 -16.39
CA ASN A 73 13.59 0.66 -16.40
C ASN A 73 13.82 1.79 -17.41
N THR A 74 13.25 1.65 -18.61
CA THR A 74 13.30 2.71 -19.64
C THR A 74 12.63 3.99 -19.14
N ILE A 75 11.43 3.90 -18.58
CA ILE A 75 10.70 5.05 -18.02
C ILE A 75 11.50 5.71 -16.89
N CYS A 76 12.02 4.94 -15.93
CA CYS A 76 12.80 5.48 -14.81
C CYS A 76 14.07 6.19 -15.29
N SER A 77 14.77 5.63 -16.29
CA SER A 77 15.97 6.26 -16.86
C SER A 77 15.62 7.54 -17.60
N PHE A 78 14.54 7.50 -18.40
CA PHE A 78 14.04 8.68 -19.11
C PHE A 78 13.66 9.80 -18.15
N LEU A 79 12.91 9.51 -17.10
CA LEU A 79 12.55 10.50 -16.08
C LEU A 79 13.79 11.09 -15.40
N ARG A 80 14.80 10.27 -15.10
CA ARG A 80 16.05 10.74 -14.47
C ARG A 80 16.85 11.67 -15.37
N GLU A 81 16.87 11.41 -16.68
CA GLU A 81 17.73 12.12 -17.64
C GLU A 81 17.06 13.33 -18.30
N ASN A 82 15.72 13.32 -18.43
CA ASN A 82 14.97 14.30 -19.22
C ASN A 82 14.10 15.23 -18.35
N CYS A 83 13.53 14.75 -17.24
CA CYS A 83 12.71 15.62 -16.40
C CYS A 83 13.52 16.80 -15.87
N PHE A 84 12.93 18.00 -15.96
CA PHE A 84 13.51 19.22 -15.43
C PHE A 84 14.88 19.59 -16.03
N ARG A 85 15.26 19.07 -17.20
CA ARG A 85 16.58 19.34 -17.83
C ARG A 85 16.90 20.83 -17.98
N ASN A 86 15.88 21.66 -18.22
CA ASN A 86 16.00 23.11 -18.38
C ASN A 86 15.59 23.89 -17.11
N SER A 87 15.59 23.24 -15.95
CA SER A 87 15.14 23.79 -14.66
C SER A 87 16.22 23.58 -13.58
N PRO A 88 16.24 24.40 -12.51
CA PRO A 88 17.11 24.14 -11.36
C PRO A 88 16.73 22.88 -10.57
N ILE A 89 15.54 22.32 -10.80
CA ILE A 89 15.08 21.08 -10.15
C ILE A 89 15.84 19.89 -10.76
N LYS A 90 16.34 19.00 -9.92
CA LYS A 90 16.99 17.74 -10.33
C LYS A 90 16.23 16.54 -9.81
N VAL A 91 16.17 15.48 -10.61
CA VAL A 91 15.76 14.15 -10.15
C VAL A 91 16.94 13.52 -9.42
N LEU A 92 16.84 13.39 -8.10
CA LEU A 92 17.88 12.82 -7.25
C LEU A 92 17.96 11.30 -7.44
N LYS A 93 16.81 10.63 -7.35
CA LYS A 93 16.65 9.20 -7.59
C LYS A 93 15.22 8.85 -7.96
N VAL A 94 15.03 7.70 -8.62
CA VAL A 94 13.72 7.14 -8.97
C VAL A 94 13.63 5.74 -8.38
N VAL A 95 12.62 5.50 -7.55
CA VAL A 95 12.45 4.25 -6.80
C VAL A 95 11.16 3.57 -7.21
N LYS A 96 11.24 2.25 -7.40
CA LYS A 96 10.05 1.41 -7.61
C LYS A 96 9.49 1.01 -6.25
N GLY A 97 8.20 1.30 -6.05
CA GLY A 97 7.42 0.94 -4.88
C GLY A 97 6.26 0.00 -5.22
N GLY A 98 5.26 -0.02 -4.34
CA GLY A 98 4.06 -0.84 -4.53
C GLY A 98 4.32 -2.34 -4.54
N SER A 99 3.32 -3.10 -4.99
CA SER A 99 3.33 -4.55 -4.92
C SER A 99 4.33 -5.22 -5.87
N SER A 100 4.58 -4.59 -7.02
CA SER A 100 5.57 -5.06 -8.00
C SER A 100 6.98 -5.04 -7.41
N ALA A 101 7.39 -3.96 -6.75
CA ALA A 101 8.71 -3.86 -6.13
C ALA A 101 8.85 -4.76 -4.89
N LYS A 102 7.77 -4.93 -4.12
CA LYS A 102 7.72 -5.82 -2.95
C LYS A 102 7.74 -7.32 -3.32
N GLY A 103 7.43 -7.65 -4.58
CA GLY A 103 7.27 -9.03 -5.03
C GLY A 103 5.98 -9.67 -4.54
N THR A 104 4.91 -8.88 -4.38
CA THR A 104 3.56 -9.27 -3.93
C THR A 104 2.46 -8.85 -4.93
N ALA A 105 2.86 -8.57 -6.17
CA ALA A 105 1.99 -8.30 -7.31
C ALA A 105 1.02 -9.44 -7.59
N LEU A 106 -0.21 -9.08 -7.98
CA LEU A 106 -1.29 -9.98 -8.39
C LEU A 106 -1.47 -10.00 -9.90
N ARG A 107 -1.66 -11.18 -10.49
CA ARG A 107 -1.96 -11.31 -11.90
C ARG A 107 -3.17 -10.45 -12.32
N GLY A 108 -3.00 -9.75 -13.43
CA GLY A 108 -4.03 -9.03 -14.17
C GLY A 108 -4.48 -7.68 -13.65
N ARG A 109 -4.22 -7.36 -12.37
CA ARG A 109 -4.45 -6.01 -11.82
C ARG A 109 -3.48 -5.73 -10.68
N SER A 110 -2.21 -5.47 -10.98
CA SER A 110 -1.21 -5.11 -9.97
C SER A 110 -1.13 -3.60 -9.77
N ASP A 111 -0.90 -3.20 -8.53
CA ASP A 111 -0.55 -1.85 -8.10
C ASP A 111 0.98 -1.71 -8.00
N ALA A 112 1.55 -0.72 -8.68
CA ALA A 112 2.96 -0.39 -8.61
C ALA A 112 3.16 1.13 -8.46
N ASP A 113 4.23 1.53 -7.80
CA ASP A 113 4.53 2.94 -7.61
C ASP A 113 5.88 3.28 -8.24
N ILE A 114 6.00 4.47 -8.83
CA ILE A 114 7.27 5.09 -9.20
C ILE A 114 7.41 6.37 -8.39
N VAL A 115 8.34 6.36 -7.43
CA VAL A 115 8.59 7.51 -6.57
C VAL A 115 9.76 8.29 -7.13
N VAL A 116 9.52 9.56 -7.46
CA VAL A 116 10.50 10.46 -8.06
C VAL A 116 10.97 11.44 -6.99
N PHE A 117 12.21 11.29 -6.53
CA PHE A 117 12.79 12.14 -5.51
C PHE A 117 13.42 13.38 -6.14
N LEU A 118 13.04 14.56 -5.65
CA LEU A 118 13.37 15.84 -6.31
C LEU A 118 14.18 16.76 -5.39
N SER A 119 15.17 17.45 -5.96
CA SER A 119 16.04 18.38 -5.24
C SER A 119 15.36 19.67 -4.77
N CYS A 120 14.15 19.94 -5.25
CA CYS A 120 13.39 21.13 -4.87
C CYS A 120 12.65 20.98 -3.54
N PHE A 121 12.63 19.77 -2.97
CA PHE A 121 12.11 19.51 -1.64
C PHE A 121 13.28 19.37 -0.67
N THR A 122 13.28 20.21 0.36
CA THR A 122 14.31 20.21 1.42
C THR A 122 13.76 19.76 2.77
N GLN A 123 12.43 19.70 2.89
CA GLN A 123 11.70 19.27 4.08
C GLN A 123 10.36 18.65 3.69
N PHE A 124 9.75 17.89 4.61
CA PHE A 124 8.51 17.15 4.36
C PHE A 124 7.36 18.01 3.82
N THR A 125 7.12 19.17 4.44
CA THR A 125 5.98 20.05 4.14
C THR A 125 6.02 20.69 2.74
N GLU A 126 7.15 20.61 2.02
CA GLU A 126 7.30 21.23 0.70
C GLU A 126 6.70 20.40 -0.45
N GLN A 127 6.38 19.13 -0.23
CA GLN A 127 5.79 18.25 -1.25
C GLN A 127 4.42 18.73 -1.76
N GLY A 128 3.70 19.55 -0.98
CA GLY A 128 2.38 20.05 -1.34
C GLY A 128 2.40 21.27 -2.26
N ASN A 129 3.34 22.19 -2.06
CA ASN A 129 3.23 23.56 -2.60
C ASN A 129 3.47 23.64 -4.12
N LYS A 130 4.28 22.73 -4.69
CA LYS A 130 4.62 22.69 -6.13
C LYS A 130 4.11 21.44 -6.83
N ARG A 131 3.21 20.70 -6.19
CA ARG A 131 2.84 19.34 -6.63
C ARG A 131 2.24 19.33 -8.03
N ALA A 132 1.35 20.26 -8.35
CA ALA A 132 0.69 20.34 -9.65
C ALA A 132 1.68 20.62 -10.80
N GLU A 133 2.59 21.58 -10.62
CA GLU A 133 3.64 21.92 -11.59
C GLU A 133 4.55 20.72 -11.86
N ILE A 134 5.01 20.06 -10.78
CA ILE A 134 5.88 18.90 -10.86
C ILE A 134 5.18 17.72 -11.56
N ILE A 135 3.93 17.45 -11.23
CA ILE A 135 3.13 16.39 -11.87
C ILE A 135 2.91 16.70 -13.35
N SER A 136 2.69 17.97 -13.71
CA SER A 136 2.53 18.41 -15.10
C SER A 136 3.81 18.18 -15.91
N GLU A 137 4.97 18.54 -15.36
CA GLU A 137 6.27 18.27 -16.00
C GLU A 137 6.50 16.77 -16.15
N ILE A 138 6.31 15.97 -15.11
CA ILE A 138 6.48 14.51 -15.19
C ILE A 138 5.55 13.90 -16.25
N ARG A 139 4.30 14.39 -16.36
CA ARG A 139 3.36 13.96 -17.41
C ARG A 139 3.92 14.25 -18.81
N ALA A 140 4.35 15.47 -19.07
CA ALA A 140 4.92 15.85 -20.36
C ALA A 140 6.11 14.95 -20.73
N GLN A 141 6.95 14.60 -19.76
CA GLN A 141 8.11 13.73 -19.96
C GLN A 141 7.71 12.26 -20.16
N LEU A 142 6.65 11.77 -19.51
CA LEU A 142 6.10 10.45 -19.81
C LEU A 142 5.51 10.39 -21.23
N GLU A 143 4.82 11.43 -21.66
CA GLU A 143 4.25 11.52 -23.02
C GLU A 143 5.37 11.56 -24.08
N ALA A 144 6.44 12.32 -23.84
CA ALA A 144 7.63 12.30 -24.68
C ALA A 144 8.30 10.91 -24.70
N CYS A 145 8.47 10.28 -23.53
CA CYS A 145 9.01 8.92 -23.42
C CYS A 145 8.17 7.92 -24.23
N GLN A 146 6.85 8.01 -24.16
CA GLN A 146 5.92 7.15 -24.89
C GLN A 146 6.05 7.31 -26.41
N GLN A 147 6.37 8.52 -26.90
CA GLN A 147 6.55 8.81 -28.32
C GLN A 147 7.95 8.43 -28.84
N GLU A 148 8.98 8.67 -28.04
CA GLU A 148 10.39 8.50 -28.44
C GLU A 148 10.91 7.08 -28.26
N GLN A 149 10.34 6.31 -27.32
CA GLN A 149 10.82 4.98 -26.97
C GLN A 149 9.89 3.88 -27.49
N GLN A 150 10.49 2.72 -27.79
CA GLN A 150 9.73 1.53 -28.17
C GLN A 150 9.47 0.62 -26.97
N PHE A 151 8.21 0.25 -26.77
CA PHE A 151 7.78 -0.62 -25.69
C PHE A 151 7.16 -1.92 -26.22
N GLU A 152 7.54 -3.05 -25.61
CA GLU A 152 6.93 -4.36 -25.88
C GLU A 152 5.53 -4.53 -25.25
N VAL A 153 5.15 -3.56 -24.41
CA VAL A 153 3.85 -3.46 -23.74
C VAL A 153 3.12 -2.23 -24.25
N LYS A 154 1.79 -2.25 -24.20
CA LYS A 154 0.98 -1.07 -24.44
C LYS A 154 1.13 -0.14 -23.24
N PHE A 155 1.71 1.03 -23.46
CA PHE A 155 1.87 2.08 -22.46
C PHE A 155 0.74 3.10 -22.63
N GLU A 156 -0.11 3.30 -21.61
CA GLU A 156 -1.21 4.27 -21.63
C GLU A 156 -1.18 5.19 -20.42
N ILE A 157 -0.98 6.49 -20.64
CA ILE A 157 -1.02 7.51 -19.58
C ILE A 157 -2.47 7.91 -19.31
N SER A 158 -2.85 8.05 -18.02
CA SER A 158 -4.20 8.43 -17.64
C SER A 158 -4.54 9.83 -18.18
N LYS A 159 -5.67 9.93 -18.88
CA LYS A 159 -6.21 11.21 -19.39
C LYS A 159 -6.75 12.12 -18.28
N TRP A 160 -7.00 11.57 -17.09
CA TRP A 160 -7.54 12.33 -15.97
C TRP A 160 -6.42 13.07 -15.25
N GLU A 161 -6.56 14.39 -15.18
CA GLU A 161 -5.67 15.22 -14.39
C GLU A 161 -6.01 15.09 -12.91
N ASN A 162 -5.04 14.67 -12.11
CA ASN A 162 -5.13 14.67 -10.67
C ASN A 162 -3.88 15.38 -10.13
N PRO A 163 -4.04 16.51 -9.40
CA PRO A 163 -2.89 17.29 -8.93
C PRO A 163 -2.06 16.54 -7.87
N ARG A 164 -2.54 15.39 -7.38
CA ARG A 164 -1.86 14.59 -6.36
C ARG A 164 -1.16 13.35 -6.91
N VAL A 165 -1.59 12.78 -8.02
CA VAL A 165 -1.02 11.53 -8.55
C VAL A 165 -1.13 11.51 -10.06
N LEU A 166 -0.05 11.07 -10.71
CA LEU A 166 -0.04 10.78 -12.14
C LEU A 166 -0.07 9.27 -12.32
N SER A 167 -1.08 8.76 -12.99
CA SER A 167 -1.23 7.31 -13.19
C SER A 167 -1.04 6.93 -14.65
N PHE A 168 -0.48 5.76 -14.91
CA PHE A 168 -0.42 5.13 -16.23
C PHE A 168 -0.55 3.61 -16.12
N SER A 169 -0.84 2.93 -17.21
CA SER A 169 -0.89 1.45 -17.25
C SER A 169 0.08 0.89 -18.28
N LEU A 170 0.63 -0.29 -17.96
CA LEU A 170 1.39 -1.13 -18.88
C LEU A 170 0.62 -2.43 -19.09
N THR A 171 0.09 -2.63 -20.29
CA THR A 171 -0.74 -3.78 -20.64
C THR A 171 -0.04 -4.69 -21.64
N SER A 172 -0.18 -6.00 -21.50
CA SER A 172 0.34 -6.95 -22.50
C SER A 172 -0.37 -6.76 -23.84
N GLN A 173 0.41 -6.77 -24.93
CA GLN A 173 -0.15 -6.71 -26.28
C GLN A 173 -0.75 -8.05 -26.73
N THR A 174 -0.31 -9.16 -26.12
CA THR A 174 -0.70 -10.53 -26.50
C THR A 174 -1.65 -11.20 -25.50
N MET A 175 -1.64 -10.76 -24.24
CA MET A 175 -2.46 -11.33 -23.16
C MET A 175 -3.43 -10.29 -22.60
N LEU A 176 -4.71 -10.39 -23.01
CA LEU A 176 -5.75 -9.40 -22.71
C LEU A 176 -6.05 -9.19 -21.22
N ASP A 177 -5.69 -10.14 -20.35
CA ASP A 177 -5.92 -10.11 -18.91
C ASP A 177 -4.70 -9.66 -18.10
N HIS A 178 -3.64 -9.14 -18.74
CA HIS A 178 -2.40 -8.76 -18.05
C HIS A 178 -2.14 -7.25 -18.14
N SER A 179 -2.36 -6.56 -17.03
CA SER A 179 -2.02 -5.14 -16.85
C SER A 179 -1.37 -4.88 -15.49
N VAL A 180 -0.52 -3.85 -15.44
CA VAL A 180 -0.01 -3.24 -14.21
C VAL A 180 -0.31 -1.75 -14.26
N ASP A 181 -0.99 -1.26 -13.23
CA ASP A 181 -1.28 0.15 -13.04
C ASP A 181 -0.19 0.77 -12.17
N PHE A 182 0.34 1.90 -12.63
CA PHE A 182 1.42 2.64 -11.99
C PHE A 182 0.95 4.00 -11.52
N ASP A 183 1.28 4.35 -10.28
CA ASP A 183 1.19 5.71 -9.76
C ASP A 183 2.60 6.33 -9.69
N VAL A 184 2.74 7.55 -10.19
CA VAL A 184 3.98 8.33 -10.15
C VAL A 184 3.84 9.42 -9.09
N LEU A 185 4.74 9.38 -8.11
CA LEU A 185 4.64 10.13 -6.86
C LEU A 185 5.93 10.94 -6.62
N PRO A 186 5.88 12.28 -6.71
CA PRO A 186 6.98 13.13 -6.27
C PRO A 186 7.18 13.04 -4.76
N ALA A 187 8.42 12.95 -4.30
CA ALA A 187 8.73 12.87 -2.87
C ALA A 187 10.01 13.62 -2.48
N PHE A 188 10.06 14.05 -1.21
CA PHE A 188 11.26 14.55 -0.55
C PHE A 188 12.20 13.38 -0.23
N ASP A 189 13.49 13.52 -0.53
CA ASP A 189 14.50 12.50 -0.20
C ASP A 189 14.94 12.59 1.26
N ALA A 190 14.07 12.16 2.16
CA ALA A 190 14.32 12.19 3.59
C ALA A 190 15.44 11.24 4.04
N LEU A 191 15.74 10.20 3.24
CA LEU A 191 16.70 9.15 3.58
C LEU A 191 18.07 9.37 2.94
N GLY A 192 18.16 10.15 1.86
CA GLY A 192 19.40 10.34 1.11
C GLY A 192 19.87 9.05 0.44
N GLU A 193 21.19 8.86 0.36
CA GLU A 193 21.79 7.64 -0.17
C GLU A 193 21.68 6.48 0.83
N LEU A 194 20.74 5.57 0.62
CA LEU A 194 20.64 4.31 1.34
C LEU A 194 21.52 3.26 0.67
N GLY A 195 22.60 2.83 1.35
CA GLY A 195 23.36 1.65 0.94
C GLY A 195 22.58 0.35 1.17
N ALA A 196 22.84 -0.69 0.38
CA ALA A 196 22.29 -2.02 0.64
C ALA A 196 22.79 -2.56 1.99
N GLY A 197 21.88 -2.96 2.88
CA GLY A 197 22.21 -3.39 4.26
C GLY A 197 22.57 -2.22 5.20
N SER A 198 22.12 -1.01 4.89
CA SER A 198 22.37 0.19 5.69
C SER A 198 21.80 0.08 7.12
N ARG A 199 22.48 0.77 8.04
CA ARG A 199 22.01 1.01 9.41
C ARG A 199 20.62 1.66 9.39
N PRO A 200 19.83 1.54 10.48
CA PRO A 200 18.56 2.26 10.60
C PRO A 200 18.75 3.75 10.23
N PRO A 201 17.75 4.39 9.60
CA PRO A 201 17.83 5.81 9.29
C PRO A 201 18.21 6.63 10.51
N HIS A 202 18.96 7.71 10.28
CA HIS A 202 19.37 8.59 11.36
C HIS A 202 18.14 9.14 12.08
N ALA A 203 18.10 9.07 13.42
CA ALA A 203 16.94 9.45 14.22
C ALA A 203 16.41 10.87 13.94
N GLN A 204 17.30 11.77 13.49
CA GLN A 204 16.94 13.12 13.05
C GLN A 204 15.86 13.12 11.96
N VAL A 205 15.88 12.18 11.02
CA VAL A 205 14.87 12.06 9.95
C VAL A 205 13.47 11.89 10.55
N TYR A 206 13.34 11.00 11.52
CA TYR A 206 12.07 10.76 12.20
C TYR A 206 11.69 11.88 13.17
N ARG A 207 12.66 12.55 13.80
CA ARG A 207 12.39 13.76 14.60
C ARG A 207 11.79 14.87 13.75
N ASP A 208 12.34 15.10 12.56
CA ASP A 208 11.82 16.12 11.65
C ASP A 208 10.46 15.71 11.07
N LEU A 209 10.26 14.43 10.77
CA LEU A 209 8.95 13.89 10.39
C LEU A 209 7.88 14.13 11.48
N ILE A 210 8.20 13.82 12.74
CA ILE A 210 7.29 14.00 13.88
C ILE A 210 6.98 15.50 14.08
N ARG A 211 7.95 16.40 13.85
CA ARG A 211 7.71 17.86 13.92
C ARG A 211 6.83 18.36 12.78
N SER A 212 6.93 17.76 11.60
CA SER A 212 6.08 18.07 10.44
C SER A 212 4.74 17.32 10.45
N TYR A 213 4.47 16.51 11.47
CA TYR A 213 3.29 15.66 11.54
C TYR A 213 2.00 16.48 11.71
N HIS A 214 1.18 16.49 10.66
CA HIS A 214 -0.18 17.01 10.70
C HIS A 214 -1.22 15.94 10.39
N CYS A 215 -0.97 15.11 9.37
CA CYS A 215 -1.83 14.01 8.96
C CYS A 215 -1.05 12.68 9.00
N ALA A 216 -1.75 11.59 9.35
CA ALA A 216 -1.14 10.27 9.45
C ALA A 216 -0.64 9.75 8.09
N GLY A 217 0.64 9.38 8.02
CA GLY A 217 1.25 8.78 6.83
C GLY A 217 1.32 9.70 5.61
N GLU A 218 1.18 11.02 5.79
CA GLU A 218 1.19 11.99 4.68
C GLU A 218 2.46 11.90 3.82
N PHE A 219 3.58 11.59 4.47
CA PHE A 219 4.90 11.54 3.87
C PHE A 219 5.43 10.12 3.68
N SER A 220 4.56 9.10 3.70
CA SER A 220 4.96 7.70 3.60
C SER A 220 5.78 7.40 2.34
N THR A 221 5.55 8.15 1.25
CA THR A 221 6.29 8.05 0.00
C THR A 221 7.80 8.30 0.15
N CYS A 222 8.22 9.12 1.13
CA CYS A 222 9.63 9.35 1.44
C CYS A 222 10.34 8.07 1.91
N PHE A 223 9.57 7.12 2.45
CA PHE A 223 10.08 5.90 3.07
C PHE A 223 9.78 4.65 2.24
N THR A 224 9.44 4.83 0.96
CA THR A 224 9.08 3.73 0.03
C THR A 224 10.16 2.65 -0.05
N GLU A 225 11.44 3.03 0.01
CA GLU A 225 12.56 2.08 0.03
C GLU A 225 12.49 1.15 1.24
N LEU A 226 12.26 1.70 2.43
CA LEU A 226 12.14 0.93 3.68
C LEU A 226 10.88 0.05 3.68
N GLN A 227 9.75 0.56 3.18
CA GLN A 227 8.51 -0.21 3.02
C GLN A 227 8.70 -1.40 2.06
N ARG A 228 9.42 -1.18 0.95
CA ARG A 228 9.78 -2.23 0.00
C ARG A 228 10.66 -3.26 0.67
N ASP A 229 11.75 -2.84 1.31
CA ASP A 229 12.78 -3.72 1.85
C ASP A 229 12.26 -4.58 3.01
N PHE A 230 11.31 -4.06 3.78
CA PHE A 230 10.59 -4.80 4.83
C PHE A 230 9.87 -6.05 4.29
N ILE A 231 9.36 -6.01 3.04
CA ILE A 231 8.66 -7.14 2.40
C ILE A 231 9.58 -7.95 1.50
N VAL A 232 10.53 -7.32 0.79
CA VAL A 232 11.43 -8.00 -0.15
C VAL A 232 12.28 -9.06 0.54
N SER A 233 12.72 -8.83 1.77
CA SER A 233 13.51 -9.79 2.57
C SER A 233 12.74 -11.04 3.02
N ARG A 234 11.41 -11.08 2.85
CA ARG A 234 10.57 -12.16 3.38
C ARG A 234 10.54 -13.40 2.49
N PRO A 235 10.31 -14.61 3.06
CA PRO A 235 10.25 -15.86 2.31
C PRO A 235 9.22 -15.84 1.17
N THR A 236 9.50 -16.58 0.10
CA THR A 236 8.60 -16.69 -1.07
C THR A 236 7.20 -17.18 -0.67
N LYS A 237 7.10 -18.12 0.27
CA LYS A 237 5.81 -18.64 0.74
C LYS A 237 4.99 -17.59 1.49
N LEU A 238 5.64 -16.71 2.27
CA LEU A 238 4.96 -15.57 2.91
C LEU A 238 4.46 -14.57 1.87
N LYS A 239 5.24 -14.27 0.82
CA LYS A 239 4.78 -13.42 -0.29
C LYS A 239 3.59 -14.04 -1.04
N SER A 240 3.50 -15.37 -1.11
CA SER A 240 2.32 -16.08 -1.63
C SER A 240 1.11 -15.90 -0.74
N LEU A 241 1.26 -15.99 0.60
CA LEU A 241 0.17 -15.68 1.54
C LEU A 241 -0.29 -14.22 1.41
N ILE A 242 0.62 -13.26 1.29
CA ILE A 242 0.27 -11.86 1.07
C ILE A 242 -0.58 -11.70 -0.21
N ARG A 243 -0.23 -12.40 -1.31
CA ARG A 243 -1.06 -12.39 -2.53
C ARG A 243 -2.46 -12.96 -2.25
N LEU A 244 -2.56 -14.06 -1.51
CA LEU A 244 -3.84 -14.66 -1.16
C LEU A 244 -4.74 -13.68 -0.38
N VAL A 245 -4.18 -13.05 0.67
CA VAL A 245 -4.88 -12.04 1.49
C VAL A 245 -5.29 -10.83 0.66
N LYS A 246 -4.39 -10.32 -0.20
CA LYS A 246 -4.72 -9.22 -1.13
C LYS A 246 -5.85 -9.60 -2.09
N TYR A 247 -5.81 -10.81 -2.64
CA TYR A 247 -6.85 -11.29 -3.54
C TYR A 247 -8.19 -11.37 -2.84
N TRP A 248 -8.24 -11.98 -1.65
CA TRP A 248 -9.42 -12.04 -0.79
C TRP A 248 -9.99 -10.64 -0.49
N TYR A 249 -9.14 -9.73 -0.03
CA TYR A 249 -9.53 -8.33 0.27
C TYR A 249 -10.18 -7.65 -0.93
N ARG A 250 -9.68 -7.92 -2.15
CA ARG A 250 -10.24 -7.33 -3.37
C ARG A 250 -11.57 -7.94 -3.79
N GLN A 251 -11.83 -9.21 -3.49
CA GLN A 251 -13.15 -9.81 -3.69
C GLN A 251 -14.19 -9.15 -2.77
N GLY A 252 -13.79 -8.79 -1.55
CA GLY A 252 -14.59 -8.06 -0.57
C GLY A 252 -14.98 -6.63 -0.99
N HIS A 253 -14.45 -6.06 -2.07
CA HIS A 253 -14.95 -4.76 -2.58
C HIS A 253 -16.35 -4.83 -3.20
N LYS A 254 -16.99 -6.01 -3.24
CA LYS A 254 -18.43 -6.16 -3.52
C LYS A 254 -19.31 -5.86 -2.29
N MET A 255 -18.73 -5.56 -1.14
CA MET A 255 -19.44 -5.25 0.12
C MET A 255 -20.34 -4.01 -0.01
N PRO A 256 -21.47 -3.96 0.72
CA PRO A 256 -22.46 -2.90 0.58
C PRO A 256 -21.85 -1.51 0.78
N LYS A 257 -22.22 -0.59 -0.11
CA LYS A 257 -21.76 0.80 -0.14
C LYS A 257 -22.22 1.54 1.13
N GLY A 258 -21.42 1.50 2.18
CA GLY A 258 -21.55 2.37 3.35
C GLY A 258 -20.66 3.62 3.24
N LYS A 259 -20.90 4.63 4.08
CA LYS A 259 -19.94 5.72 4.27
C LYS A 259 -18.68 5.17 4.96
N GLY A 260 -17.50 5.57 4.48
CA GLY A 260 -16.18 5.20 5.02
C GLY A 260 -15.38 4.25 4.13
N SER A 261 -14.05 4.38 4.17
CA SER A 261 -13.13 3.53 3.40
C SER A 261 -12.80 2.22 4.12
N LEU A 262 -12.62 1.15 3.36
CA LEU A 262 -11.97 -0.06 3.87
C LEU A 262 -10.50 0.23 4.25
N PRO A 263 -9.90 -0.56 5.17
CA PRO A 263 -8.51 -0.40 5.55
C PRO A 263 -7.57 -0.46 4.35
N PRO A 264 -6.45 0.27 4.34
CA PRO A 264 -5.49 0.23 3.25
C PRO A 264 -4.92 -1.18 3.08
N GLN A 265 -4.75 -1.62 1.83
CA GLN A 265 -4.19 -2.94 1.50
C GLN A 265 -2.82 -3.16 2.17
N HIS A 266 -2.00 -2.11 2.26
CA HIS A 266 -0.71 -2.17 2.94
C HIS A 266 -0.83 -2.60 4.42
N GLY A 267 -1.89 -2.19 5.12
CA GLY A 267 -2.16 -2.64 6.49
C GLY A 267 -2.38 -4.15 6.58
N LEU A 268 -3.01 -4.76 5.57
CA LEU A 268 -3.19 -6.23 5.52
C LEU A 268 -1.90 -6.96 5.11
N GLU A 269 -1.05 -6.36 4.28
CA GLU A 269 0.30 -6.91 4.01
C GLU A 269 1.09 -7.01 5.32
N LEU A 270 1.07 -5.94 6.13
CA LEU A 270 1.76 -5.91 7.42
C LEU A 270 1.13 -6.86 8.44
N LEU A 271 -0.20 -6.93 8.50
CA LEU A 271 -0.90 -7.88 9.39
C LEU A 271 -0.57 -9.35 9.02
N THR A 272 -0.37 -9.63 7.73
CA THR A 272 0.07 -10.94 7.24
C THR A 272 1.49 -11.26 7.69
N VAL A 273 2.41 -10.29 7.61
CA VAL A 273 3.76 -10.45 8.14
C VAL A 273 3.72 -10.68 9.65
N TYR A 274 2.94 -9.89 10.39
CA TYR A 274 2.76 -10.06 11.82
C TYR A 274 2.26 -11.45 12.20
N ALA A 275 1.22 -11.95 11.52
CA ALA A 275 0.67 -13.29 11.76
C ALA A 275 1.76 -14.38 11.63
N TRP A 276 2.56 -14.30 10.57
CA TRP A 276 3.66 -15.24 10.34
C TRP A 276 4.80 -15.09 11.35
N GLU A 277 5.14 -13.85 11.74
CA GLU A 277 6.16 -13.59 12.76
C GLU A 277 5.75 -14.11 14.14
N GLN A 278 4.48 -13.94 14.54
CA GLN A 278 3.97 -14.49 15.79
C GLN A 278 3.74 -16.00 15.74
N GLY A 279 3.53 -16.57 14.55
CA GLY A 279 3.34 -18.00 14.32
C GLY A 279 4.63 -18.82 14.22
N GLY A 280 5.79 -18.27 14.60
CA GLY A 280 7.06 -19.01 14.67
C GLY A 280 7.96 -18.90 13.43
N GLN A 281 7.62 -18.05 12.46
CA GLN A 281 8.49 -17.71 11.31
C GLN A 281 8.92 -18.91 10.44
N ASP A 282 8.17 -20.00 10.43
CA ASP A 282 8.49 -21.16 9.58
C ASP A 282 8.39 -20.75 8.09
N PRO A 283 9.45 -20.89 7.27
CA PRO A 283 9.37 -20.60 5.84
C PRO A 283 8.48 -21.58 5.05
N GLN A 284 8.10 -22.72 5.64
CA GLN A 284 7.33 -23.79 5.01
C GLN A 284 5.91 -23.98 5.58
N PHE A 285 5.41 -23.02 6.37
CA PHE A 285 4.08 -23.04 7.00
C PHE A 285 2.91 -23.42 6.06
N GLY A 286 1.81 -23.95 6.63
CA GLY A 286 0.62 -24.31 5.86
C GLY A 286 -0.15 -23.09 5.33
N MET A 287 -0.44 -23.04 4.03
CA MET A 287 -1.10 -21.87 3.42
C MET A 287 -2.49 -21.59 4.01
N ALA A 288 -3.28 -22.64 4.27
CA ALA A 288 -4.61 -22.52 4.86
C ALA A 288 -4.56 -22.01 6.30
N GLU A 289 -3.62 -22.53 7.09
CA GLU A 289 -3.40 -22.08 8.47
C GLU A 289 -2.99 -20.62 8.49
N GLY A 290 -1.96 -20.23 7.72
CA GLY A 290 -1.53 -18.84 7.62
C GLY A 290 -2.65 -17.90 7.17
N PHE A 291 -3.48 -18.31 6.21
CA PHE A 291 -4.63 -17.53 5.77
C PHE A 291 -5.69 -17.39 6.87
N ARG A 292 -6.03 -18.50 7.55
CA ARG A 292 -6.96 -18.50 8.67
C ARG A 292 -6.49 -17.58 9.80
N THR A 293 -5.23 -17.66 10.20
CA THR A 293 -4.65 -16.81 11.25
C THR A 293 -4.80 -15.32 10.92
N VAL A 294 -4.60 -14.93 9.66
CA VAL A 294 -4.81 -13.53 9.24
C VAL A 294 -6.28 -13.13 9.37
N LEU A 295 -7.22 -14.00 8.94
CA LEU A 295 -8.65 -13.74 9.09
C LEU A 295 -9.06 -13.63 10.57
N GLU A 296 -8.54 -14.50 11.44
CA GLU A 296 -8.78 -14.45 12.89
C GLU A 296 -8.24 -13.15 13.53
N LEU A 297 -7.08 -12.66 13.10
CA LEU A 297 -6.58 -11.35 13.54
C LEU A 297 -7.49 -10.20 13.09
N ILE A 298 -8.05 -10.29 11.88
CA ILE A 298 -8.99 -9.29 11.35
C ILE A 298 -10.30 -9.29 12.16
N THR A 299 -10.83 -10.45 12.58
CA THR A 299 -12.03 -10.46 13.44
C THR A 299 -11.75 -9.89 14.83
N GLN A 300 -10.51 -10.01 15.31
CA GLN A 300 -10.05 -9.46 16.58
C GLN A 300 -9.47 -8.05 16.48
N TYR A 301 -9.82 -7.28 15.43
CA TYR A 301 -9.19 -5.97 15.15
C TYR A 301 -9.22 -4.98 16.34
N HIS A 302 -10.21 -5.03 17.21
CA HIS A 302 -10.26 -4.21 18.43
C HIS A 302 -9.14 -4.48 19.44
N GLN A 303 -8.41 -5.58 19.29
CA GLN A 303 -7.28 -5.97 20.15
C GLN A 303 -5.93 -5.68 19.49
N LEU A 304 -5.90 -5.39 18.17
CA LEU A 304 -4.66 -5.24 17.43
C LEU A 304 -3.88 -3.99 17.84
N ARG A 305 -2.62 -4.24 18.21
CA ARG A 305 -1.59 -3.23 18.47
C ARG A 305 -0.26 -3.74 17.94
N VAL A 306 -0.06 -3.54 16.65
CA VAL A 306 1.08 -4.04 15.88
C VAL A 306 2.00 -2.89 15.50
N TYR A 307 3.29 -3.06 15.75
CA TYR A 307 4.34 -2.13 15.34
C TYR A 307 5.68 -2.87 15.32
N TRP A 308 6.66 -2.29 14.61
CA TRP A 308 8.03 -2.78 14.56
C TRP A 308 8.99 -1.65 14.91
N THR A 309 10.17 -2.01 15.38
CA THR A 309 11.24 -1.05 15.69
C THR A 309 12.48 -1.28 14.81
N VAL A 310 12.26 -1.67 13.55
CA VAL A 310 13.34 -2.02 12.61
C VAL A 310 14.02 -0.79 12.03
N ASN A 311 13.27 0.28 11.76
CA ASN A 311 13.81 1.52 11.19
C ASN A 311 13.82 2.69 12.18
N TYR A 312 12.91 2.69 13.16
CA TYR A 312 12.85 3.67 14.24
C TYR A 312 12.79 2.93 15.58
N SER A 313 13.47 3.44 16.61
CA SER A 313 13.54 2.80 17.92
C SER A 313 13.18 3.77 19.06
N ALA A 314 12.91 3.21 20.23
CA ALA A 314 12.62 3.96 21.45
C ALA A 314 13.89 4.50 22.17
N GLU A 315 15.06 4.36 21.55
CA GLU A 315 16.32 4.90 22.07
C GLU A 315 16.32 6.44 22.02
N ASP A 316 15.83 7.02 20.93
CA ASP A 316 15.58 8.46 20.82
C ASP A 316 14.32 8.85 21.60
N GLU A 317 14.45 9.86 22.47
CA GLU A 317 13.37 10.31 23.35
C GLU A 317 12.16 10.85 22.61
N THR A 318 12.36 11.62 21.54
CA THR A 318 11.27 12.19 20.75
C THR A 318 10.45 11.08 20.09
N ILE A 319 11.14 10.09 19.51
CA ILE A 319 10.49 8.95 18.86
C ILE A 319 9.76 8.09 19.90
N ARG A 320 10.41 7.79 21.04
CA ARG A 320 9.81 7.01 22.14
C ARG A 320 8.52 7.62 22.65
N ASP A 321 8.53 8.92 22.93
CA ASP A 321 7.36 9.61 23.47
C ASP A 321 6.24 9.68 22.43
N PHE A 322 6.58 9.89 21.16
CA PHE A 322 5.60 9.83 20.07
C PHE A 322 4.98 8.42 19.94
N LEU A 323 5.79 7.35 19.95
CA LEU A 323 5.29 5.98 19.89
C LEU A 323 4.38 5.67 21.09
N ARG A 324 4.77 6.07 22.31
CA ARG A 324 3.92 5.92 23.50
C ARG A 324 2.56 6.60 23.30
N GLN A 325 2.56 7.83 22.80
CA GLN A 325 1.33 8.56 22.50
C GLN A 325 0.47 7.86 21.43
N GLN A 326 1.06 7.37 20.34
CA GLN A 326 0.31 6.65 19.30
C GLN A 326 -0.31 5.36 19.85
N LEU A 327 0.48 4.60 20.61
CA LEU A 327 0.13 3.28 21.08
C LEU A 327 -0.87 3.28 22.27
N GLN A 328 -0.96 4.38 23.01
CA GLN A 328 -1.87 4.52 24.16
C GLN A 328 -3.26 5.04 23.79
N LYS A 329 -3.51 5.48 22.55
CA LYS A 329 -4.80 6.04 22.11
C LYS A 329 -5.89 4.95 22.11
N PRO A 330 -6.85 4.95 23.07
CA PRO A 330 -7.81 3.85 23.20
C PRO A 330 -8.81 3.78 22.04
N ARG A 331 -9.15 4.94 21.45
CA ARG A 331 -10.07 5.07 20.31
C ARG A 331 -9.42 4.87 18.94
N SER A 332 -8.13 4.53 18.89
CA SER A 332 -7.38 4.40 17.64
C SER A 332 -7.14 2.96 17.21
N ARG A 333 -7.80 1.98 17.86
CA ARG A 333 -7.68 0.58 17.48
C ARG A 333 -8.49 0.26 16.21
N PRO A 334 -7.98 -0.59 15.30
CA PRO A 334 -6.69 -1.29 15.39
C PRO A 334 -5.51 -0.34 15.19
N ILE A 335 -4.40 -0.61 15.86
CA ILE A 335 -3.13 0.09 15.63
C ILE A 335 -2.23 -0.84 14.82
N ILE A 336 -1.89 -0.42 13.61
CA ILE A 336 -0.90 -1.09 12.76
C ILE A 336 0.05 0.01 12.27
N LEU A 337 1.14 0.21 13.00
CA LEU A 337 2.14 1.21 12.62
C LEU A 337 3.00 0.69 11.48
N ASP A 338 3.18 1.52 10.45
CA ASP A 338 4.06 1.24 9.34
C ASP A 338 5.51 1.09 9.84
N PRO A 339 6.21 -0.03 9.55
CA PRO A 339 7.60 -0.23 9.96
C PRO A 339 8.56 0.82 9.39
N ALA A 340 8.17 1.55 8.34
CA ALA A 340 8.97 2.59 7.70
C ALA A 340 8.65 4.01 8.19
N ASP A 341 7.43 4.26 8.68
CA ASP A 341 6.91 5.56 9.08
C ASP A 341 6.19 5.47 10.45
N PRO A 342 6.77 5.98 11.55
CA PRO A 342 6.17 5.88 12.88
C PRO A 342 4.87 6.68 13.03
N THR A 343 4.59 7.59 12.09
CA THR A 343 3.39 8.42 12.06
C THR A 343 2.23 7.78 11.28
N GLY A 344 2.52 6.75 10.48
CA GLY A 344 1.57 6.03 9.65
C GLY A 344 0.84 4.92 10.39
N ASN A 345 -0.25 5.23 11.11
CA ASN A 345 -1.16 4.20 11.61
C ASN A 345 -2.14 3.76 10.50
N LEU A 346 -1.87 2.60 9.91
CA LEU A 346 -2.64 2.00 8.82
C LEU A 346 -3.95 1.34 9.29
N GLY A 347 -4.17 1.26 10.60
CA GLY A 347 -5.42 0.75 11.18
C GLY A 347 -6.48 1.84 11.44
N HIS A 348 -6.10 3.11 11.47
CA HIS A 348 -6.98 4.19 11.93
C HIS A 348 -8.10 4.54 10.93
N SER A 349 -9.29 4.87 11.45
CA SER A 349 -10.42 5.46 10.71
C SER A 349 -10.88 4.68 9.47
N ALA A 350 -10.84 3.35 9.54
CA ALA A 350 -11.26 2.46 8.47
C ALA A 350 -12.34 1.45 8.92
N ARG A 351 -13.12 0.95 7.96
CA ARG A 351 -14.23 0.00 8.18
C ARG A 351 -13.74 -1.44 8.41
N TRP A 352 -13.00 -1.64 9.49
CA TRP A 352 -12.55 -2.97 9.92
C TRP A 352 -13.70 -3.89 10.33
N ASP A 353 -14.82 -3.32 10.78
CA ASP A 353 -16.07 -4.03 11.05
C ASP A 353 -16.58 -4.80 9.82
N LEU A 354 -16.50 -4.20 8.62
CA LEU A 354 -16.90 -4.87 7.38
C LEU A 354 -15.93 -6.00 7.00
N LEU A 355 -14.63 -5.80 7.21
CA LEU A 355 -13.62 -6.83 6.95
C LEU A 355 -13.74 -7.99 7.94
N ALA A 356 -14.05 -7.71 9.21
CA ALA A 356 -14.27 -8.72 10.24
C ALA A 356 -15.43 -9.65 9.86
N LYS A 357 -16.56 -9.08 9.42
CA LYS A 357 -17.69 -9.88 8.96
C LYS A 357 -17.33 -10.77 7.77
N GLU A 358 -16.67 -10.21 6.76
CA GLU A 358 -16.22 -11.00 5.60
C GLU A 358 -15.22 -12.09 6.00
N ALA A 359 -14.37 -11.81 7.00
CA ALA A 359 -13.40 -12.78 7.51
C ALA A 359 -14.11 -13.95 8.22
N GLU A 360 -15.15 -13.70 9.00
CA GLU A 360 -16.00 -14.74 9.62
C GLU A 360 -16.66 -15.65 8.58
N ASP A 361 -17.26 -15.04 7.55
CA ASP A 361 -17.90 -15.77 6.44
C ASP A 361 -16.86 -16.63 5.68
N SER A 362 -15.68 -16.06 5.43
CA SER A 362 -14.59 -16.76 4.74
C SER A 362 -14.01 -17.92 5.54
N MET A 363 -13.85 -17.77 6.86
CA MET A 363 -13.37 -18.84 7.73
C MET A 363 -14.35 -20.01 7.83
N SER A 364 -15.66 -19.72 7.79
CA SER A 364 -16.71 -20.73 7.77
C SER A 364 -16.60 -21.59 6.50
N ALA A 365 -16.33 -20.97 5.34
CA ALA A 365 -16.12 -21.67 4.08
C ALA A 365 -14.80 -22.47 3.99
N LEU A 366 -13.77 -22.09 4.76
CA LEU A 366 -12.48 -22.79 4.81
C LEU A 366 -12.49 -24.04 5.69
N SER A 367 -13.51 -24.22 6.53
CA SER A 367 -13.62 -25.38 7.41
C SER A 367 -13.97 -26.63 6.59
N PRO A 368 -13.38 -27.81 6.87
CA PRO A 368 -13.75 -29.03 6.17
C PRO A 368 -15.23 -29.32 6.39
N ALA A 369 -15.97 -29.61 5.32
CA ALA A 369 -17.29 -30.21 5.45
C ALA A 369 -17.13 -31.49 6.28
N GLU A 370 -17.92 -31.65 7.34
CA GLU A 370 -17.91 -32.89 8.11
C GLU A 370 -18.15 -34.08 7.16
N PRO A 371 -17.38 -35.18 7.28
CA PRO A 371 -17.73 -36.41 6.59
C PRO A 371 -19.12 -36.83 7.06
N GLY A 372 -20.02 -36.99 6.09
CA GLY A 372 -21.47 -36.96 6.29
C GLY A 372 -21.99 -37.87 7.39
N THR A 373 -23.05 -37.41 8.06
CA THR A 373 -23.97 -38.28 8.78
C THR A 373 -24.56 -39.25 7.76
N VAL A 374 -24.04 -40.48 7.76
CA VAL A 374 -24.68 -41.62 7.09
C VAL A 374 -26.07 -41.74 7.70
N ALA A 375 -27.11 -41.44 6.91
CA ALA A 375 -28.47 -41.74 7.30
C ALA A 375 -28.58 -43.25 7.56
N PRO A 376 -29.20 -43.70 8.66
CA PRO A 376 -29.33 -45.12 8.90
C PRO A 376 -30.21 -45.72 7.79
N GLU A 377 -29.67 -46.72 7.10
CA GLU A 377 -30.47 -47.61 6.26
C GLU A 377 -31.64 -48.12 7.10
N ARG A 378 -32.87 -47.77 6.70
CA ARG A 378 -34.04 -48.51 7.16
C ARG A 378 -34.02 -49.86 6.48
N GLN A 379 -33.71 -50.90 7.25
CA GLN A 379 -34.13 -52.25 6.92
C GLN A 379 -35.64 -52.39 7.21
N SER A 380 -36.28 -53.21 6.38
CA SER A 380 -37.71 -53.57 6.24
C SER A 380 -38.63 -52.54 5.58
#